data_AF-A0AB38FI48-F1
#
_entry.id   AF-A0AB38FI48-F1
#
_cell.length_a   1.000
_cell.length_b   1.000
_cell.length_c   1.000
_cell.angle_alpha   90.00
_cell.angle_beta   90.00
_cell.angle_gamma   90.00
#
_symmetry.space_group_name_H-M   'P 1'
#
loop_
_entity.id
_entity.type
_entity.pdbx_description
1 polymer ?
#
loop_
_entity_poly.entity_id
_entity_poly.type
_entity_poly.pdbx_seq_one_letter_code
_entity_poly.pdbx_strand_id
1 'polypeptide(L)'
;MQHPIELCRNNLHPAHDKTKTGQCRSCSLATDKAYKAKQRAALELVRALEAQGVHVDLDTMALGTDPGATPEAVAQSIVNRFGEGIE
;
A
#
# COMPACT_ATOMS: atom_id res chain seq x y z
N MET A 1 0.37 14.28 15.85
CA MET A 1 0.77 14.79 14.52
C MET A 1 -0.46 14.66 13.63
N GLN A 2 -1.01 15.74 13.08
CA GLN A 2 -2.23 15.67 12.25
C GLN A 2 -1.92 14.99 10.90
N HIS A 3 -2.76 14.04 10.49
CA HIS A 3 -2.59 13.28 9.26
C HIS A 3 -2.75 14.20 8.03
N PRO A 4 -1.97 14.01 6.96
CA PRO A 4 -2.10 14.80 5.73
C PRO A 4 -3.49 14.65 5.07
N ILE A 5 -4.16 13.51 5.26
CA ILE A 5 -5.53 13.27 4.78
C ILE A 5 -6.55 14.09 5.57
N GLU A 6 -6.37 14.24 6.88
CA GLU A 6 -7.24 15.09 7.71
C GLU A 6 -7.08 16.58 7.38
N LEU A 7 -5.88 16.99 6.95
CA LEU A 7 -5.61 18.37 6.51
C LEU A 7 -6.34 18.75 5.21
N CYS A 8 -6.48 17.84 4.22
CA CYS A 8 -7.33 18.11 3.04
C CYS A 8 -8.83 17.88 3.28
N ARG A 9 -9.23 17.07 4.28
CA ARG A 9 -10.64 16.97 4.74
C ARG A 9 -11.12 18.24 5.44
N ASN A 10 -10.23 18.92 6.17
CA ASN A 10 -10.52 20.16 6.91
C ASN A 10 -10.42 21.46 6.07
N ASN A 11 -10.45 21.39 4.74
CA ASN A 11 -10.52 22.58 3.86
C ASN A 11 -9.38 23.60 4.04
N LEU A 12 -8.19 23.19 4.48
CA LEU A 12 -7.06 24.14 4.62
C LEU A 12 -6.43 24.55 3.27
N HIS A 13 -6.80 23.90 2.16
CA HIS A 13 -6.32 24.26 0.82
C HIS A 13 -7.45 24.82 -0.06
N PRO A 14 -7.17 25.85 -0.87
CA PRO A 14 -8.19 26.50 -1.69
C PRO A 14 -8.88 25.54 -2.67
N ALA A 15 -10.17 25.76 -2.94
CA ALA A 15 -11.00 24.88 -3.76
C ALA A 15 -10.49 24.65 -5.20
N HIS A 16 -9.63 25.54 -5.71
CA HIS A 16 -9.05 25.46 -7.05
C HIS A 16 -7.92 24.42 -7.20
N ASP A 17 -7.32 23.95 -6.10
CA ASP A 17 -6.28 22.91 -6.12
C ASP A 17 -6.84 21.48 -6.03
N LYS A 18 -8.17 21.34 -5.94
CA LYS A 18 -8.85 20.06 -5.78
C LYS A 18 -9.19 19.46 -7.14
N THR A 19 -8.86 18.18 -7.32
CA THR A 19 -9.30 17.38 -8.47
C THR A 19 -10.80 17.09 -8.38
N LYS A 20 -11.38 16.51 -9.45
CA LYS A 20 -12.81 16.12 -9.48
C LYS A 20 -13.23 15.16 -8.35
N THR A 21 -12.28 14.48 -7.71
CA THR A 21 -12.50 13.58 -6.56
C THR A 21 -12.38 14.27 -5.21
N GLY A 22 -12.13 15.59 -5.18
CA GLY A 22 -12.02 16.39 -3.95
C GLY A 22 -10.64 16.33 -3.28
N GLN A 23 -9.67 15.62 -3.86
CA GLN A 23 -8.29 15.54 -3.35
C GLN A 23 -7.41 16.63 -3.97
N CYS A 24 -6.61 17.28 -3.14
CA CYS A 24 -5.58 18.23 -3.53
C CYS A 24 -4.34 17.49 -4.08
N ARG A 25 -3.60 18.05 -5.05
CA ARG A 25 -2.42 17.39 -5.67
C ARG A 25 -1.39 16.90 -4.65
N SER A 26 -1.16 17.68 -3.59
CA SER A 26 -0.25 17.32 -2.49
C SER A 26 -0.72 16.10 -1.69
N CYS A 27 -2.02 15.94 -1.47
CA CYS A 27 -2.56 14.73 -0.83
C CYS A 27 -2.48 13.53 -1.75
N SER A 28 -2.75 13.66 -3.05
CA SER A 28 -2.54 12.56 -3.99
C SER A 28 -1.08 12.08 -3.96
N LEU A 29 -0.13 13.01 -3.99
CA LEU A 29 1.30 12.68 -3.86
C LEU A 29 1.67 12.01 -2.53
N ALA A 30 1.07 12.46 -1.42
CA ALA A 30 1.29 11.86 -0.10
C ALA A 30 0.73 10.43 -0.03
N THR A 31 -0.49 10.22 -0.55
CA THR A 31 -1.11 8.89 -0.65
C THR A 31 -0.31 7.98 -1.56
N ASP A 32 0.14 8.45 -2.72
CA ASP A 32 1.02 7.71 -3.62
C ASP A 32 2.35 7.32 -2.96
N LYS A 33 2.95 8.24 -2.19
CA LYS A 33 4.19 7.97 -1.46
C LYS A 33 3.98 6.90 -0.40
N ALA A 34 2.89 6.97 0.36
CA ALA A 34 2.54 5.98 1.36
C ALA A 34 2.27 4.61 0.72
N TYR A 35 1.52 4.58 -0.39
CA TYR A 35 1.27 3.37 -1.17
C TYR A 35 2.56 2.72 -1.66
N LYS A 36 3.47 3.50 -2.26
CA LYS A 36 4.78 3.00 -2.73
C LYS A 36 5.64 2.46 -1.59
N ALA A 37 5.62 3.11 -0.43
CA ALA A 37 6.35 2.64 0.75
C ALA A 37 5.80 1.29 1.23
N LYS A 38 4.48 1.15 1.33
CA LYS A 38 3.80 -0.11 1.70
C LYS A 38 4.11 -1.22 0.70
N GLN A 39 4.06 -0.91 -0.60
CA GLN A 39 4.37 -1.87 -1.67
C GLN A 39 5.82 -2.34 -1.61
N ARG A 40 6.77 -1.45 -1.33
CA ARG A 40 8.18 -1.81 -1.15
C ARG A 40 8.37 -2.71 0.07
N ALA A 41 7.78 -2.37 1.21
CA ALA A 41 7.88 -3.17 2.43
C ALA A 41 7.26 -4.57 2.25
N ALA A 42 6.10 -4.65 1.60
CA ALA A 42 5.44 -5.93 1.29
C ALA A 42 6.31 -6.79 0.35
N LEU A 43 6.93 -6.19 -0.67
CA LEU A 43 7.81 -6.93 -1.58
C LEU A 43 9.08 -7.44 -0.87
N GLU A 44 9.69 -6.63 -0.02
CA GLU A 44 10.85 -7.05 0.78
C GLU A 44 10.49 -8.19 1.74
N LEU A 45 9.31 -8.15 2.36
CA LEU A 45 8.80 -9.23 3.21
C LEU A 45 8.63 -10.53 2.41
N VAL A 46 7.96 -10.49 1.26
CA VAL A 46 7.72 -11.68 0.44
C VAL A 46 9.06 -12.28 -0.02
N ARG A 47 10.00 -11.44 -0.49
CA ARG A 47 11.33 -11.91 -0.89
C ARG A 47 12.13 -12.53 0.26
N ALA A 48 12.00 -11.98 1.47
CA ALA A 48 12.63 -12.55 2.65
C ALA A 48 12.07 -13.93 3.02
N LEU A 49 10.76 -14.12 2.86
CA LEU A 49 10.12 -15.43 3.04
C LEU A 49 10.59 -16.43 1.97
N GLU A 50 10.64 -16.01 0.71
CA GLU A 50 11.10 -16.87 -0.39
C GLU A 50 12.56 -17.28 -0.24
N ALA A 51 13.41 -16.39 0.27
CA ALA A 51 14.80 -16.71 0.59
C ALA A 51 14.93 -17.82 1.66
N GLN A 52 13.89 -18.03 2.46
CA GLN A 52 13.77 -19.13 3.43
C GLN A 52 13.01 -20.35 2.88
N GLY A 53 12.65 -20.34 1.59
CA GLY A 53 11.85 -21.40 0.95
C GLY A 53 10.37 -21.37 1.32
N VAL A 54 9.89 -20.26 1.89
CA VAL A 54 8.49 -20.05 2.25
C VAL A 54 7.83 -19.14 1.21
N HIS A 55 6.79 -19.64 0.57
CA HIS A 55 5.98 -18.91 -0.39
C HIS A 55 4.64 -18.55 0.24
N VAL A 56 4.07 -17.42 -0.17
CA VAL A 56 2.74 -16.98 0.27
C VAL A 56 1.76 -17.26 -0.86
N ASP A 57 0.70 -18.01 -0.56
CA ASP A 57 -0.38 -18.25 -1.50
C ASP A 57 -1.23 -16.99 -1.70
N LEU A 58 -1.47 -16.60 -2.95
CA LEU A 58 -2.14 -15.35 -3.31
C LEU A 58 -3.60 -15.31 -2.86
N ASP A 59 -4.29 -16.45 -2.96
CA ASP A 59 -5.73 -16.53 -2.73
C ASP A 59 -6.03 -16.63 -1.23
N THR A 60 -5.34 -17.55 -0.55
CA THR A 60 -5.56 -17.91 0.86
C THR A 60 -4.71 -17.11 1.84
N MET A 61 -3.63 -16.45 1.40
CA MET A 61 -2.61 -15.83 2.26
C MET A 61 -1.93 -16.81 3.22
N ALA A 62 -2.01 -18.11 2.94
CA ALA A 62 -1.33 -19.13 3.71
C ALA A 62 0.16 -19.19 3.34
N LEU A 63 0.98 -19.62 4.29
CA LEU A 63 2.37 -19.95 4.04
C LEU A 63 2.46 -21.39 3.52
N GLY A 64 3.17 -21.57 2.42
CA GLY A 64 3.44 -22.86 1.80
C GLY A 64 4.85 -22.92 1.24
N THR A 65 5.16 -24.02 0.56
CA THR A 65 6.46 -24.21 -0.10
C THR A 65 6.35 -24.18 -1.62
N ASP A 66 5.13 -24.04 -2.16
CA ASP A 66 4.89 -24.05 -3.60
C ASP A 66 4.71 -22.62 -4.13
N PRO A 67 5.47 -22.20 -5.16
CA PRO A 67 5.32 -20.90 -5.77
C PRO A 67 4.10 -20.85 -6.69
N GLY A 68 2.94 -20.55 -6.11
CA GLY A 68 1.68 -20.38 -6.87
C GLY A 68 1.51 -19.02 -7.56
N ALA A 69 2.30 -18.01 -7.16
CA ALA A 69 2.20 -16.64 -7.69
C ALA A 69 3.54 -15.91 -7.65
N THR A 70 3.65 -14.81 -8.40
CA THR A 70 4.86 -13.97 -8.36
C THR A 70 4.91 -13.14 -7.08
N PRO A 71 6.11 -12.80 -6.58
CA PRO A 71 6.29 -11.98 -5.38
C PRO A 71 5.59 -10.63 -5.47
N GLU A 72 5.57 -10.04 -6.67
CA GLU A 72 4.91 -8.77 -6.94
C GLU A 72 3.39 -8.87 -6.80
N ALA A 73 2.79 -9.97 -7.27
CA ALA A 73 1.35 -10.21 -7.15
C ALA A 73 0.95 -10.41 -5.68
N VAL A 74 1.75 -11.18 -4.93
CA VAL A 74 1.55 -11.38 -3.49
C VAL A 74 1.68 -10.07 -2.73
N ALA A 75 2.74 -9.31 -2.95
CA ALA A 75 2.96 -8.02 -2.31
C ALA A 75 1.80 -7.04 -2.61
N GLN A 76 1.33 -7.00 -3.86
CA GLN A 76 0.17 -6.20 -4.24
C GLN A 76 -1.10 -6.63 -3.50
N SER A 77 -1.34 -7.94 -3.37
CA SER A 77 -2.51 -8.47 -2.67
C SER A 77 -2.44 -8.19 -1.16
N ILE A 78 -1.25 -8.26 -0.56
CA ILE A 78 -1.01 -7.87 0.85
C ILE A 78 -1.34 -6.40 1.06
N VAL A 79 -0.83 -5.49 0.21
CA VAL A 79 -1.12 -4.05 0.32
C VAL A 79 -2.61 -3.78 0.11
N ASN A 80 -3.26 -4.47 -0.83
CA ASN A 80 -4.69 -4.28 -1.07
C ASN A 80 -5.57 -4.77 0.09
N ARG A 81 -5.21 -5.88 0.74
CA ARG A 81 -6.01 -6.46 1.84
C ARG A 81 -5.70 -5.86 3.21
N PHE A 82 -4.45 -5.49 3.48
CA PHE A 82 -3.99 -5.09 4.82
C PHE A 82 -3.34 -3.70 4.86
N GLY A 83 -3.07 -3.10 3.70
CA GLY A 83 -2.40 -1.81 3.60
C GLY A 83 -3.23 -0.62 4.07
N GLU A 84 -4.52 -0.77 4.33
CA GLU A 84 -5.34 0.31 4.91
C GLU A 84 -5.06 0.55 6.41
N GLY A 85 -4.51 -0.42 7.15
CA GLY A 85 -4.32 -0.33 8.61
C GLY A 85 -2.88 -0.16 9.10
N ILE A 86 -1.89 -0.17 8.21
CA ILE A 86 -0.47 0.00 8.59
C ILE A 86 -0.11 1.48 8.38
N GLU A 87 0.05 2.23 9.47
CA GLU A 87 0.41 3.65 9.52
C GLU A 87 1.72 3.89 10.29
#